data_AF-A0A6J4FMN6-F1
#
_entry.id   AF-A0A6J4FMN6-F1
#
_cell.length_a   1.000
_cell.length_b   1.000
_cell.length_c   1.000
_cell.angle_alpha   90.00
_cell.angle_beta   90.00
_cell.angle_gamma   90.00
#
_symmetry.space_group_name_H-M   'P 1'
#
loop_
_entity.id
_entity.type
_entity.pdbx_description
1 polymer ?
#
loop_
_entity_poly.entity_id
_entity_poly.type
_entity_poly.pdbx_seq_one_letter_code
_entity_poly.pdbx_strand_id
1 'polypeptide(L)'
;MNENMRELIAMGASAAVNCHPCMQHHLAACDRLGLDRAEVKEAVEVGQMVNRGAAAKTKCYADELFGKDTGGHGAKGGCGCG
;
A
#
# COMPACT_ATOMS: atom_id res chain seq x y z
N MET A 1 -15.94 -17.64 -2.35
CA MET A 1 -14.82 -16.87 -2.93
C MET A 1 -14.08 -17.77 -3.91
N ASN A 2 -13.87 -17.34 -5.16
CA ASN A 2 -13.14 -18.13 -6.15
C ASN A 2 -11.63 -17.86 -6.08
N GLU A 3 -10.82 -18.69 -6.75
CA GLU A 3 -9.36 -18.62 -6.69
C GLU A 3 -8.81 -17.32 -7.29
N ASN A 4 -9.36 -16.87 -8.42
CA ASN A 4 -9.03 -15.59 -9.06
C ASN A 4 -9.15 -14.41 -8.09
N MET A 5 -10.29 -14.30 -7.41
CA MET A 5 -10.53 -13.26 -6.42
C MET A 5 -9.58 -13.39 -5.22
N ARG A 6 -9.20 -14.62 -4.82
CA ARG A 6 -8.27 -14.84 -3.72
C ARG A 6 -6.88 -14.30 -4.04
N GLU A 7 -6.37 -14.60 -5.24
CA GLU A 7 -5.04 -14.15 -5.64
C GLU A 7 -4.99 -12.62 -5.86
N LEU A 8 -6.05 -12.00 -6.39
CA LEU A 8 -6.13 -10.53 -6.48
C LEU A 8 -6.13 -9.86 -5.09
N ILE A 9 -6.90 -10.38 -4.14
CA ILE A 9 -6.90 -9.86 -2.76
C ILE A 9 -5.52 -10.05 -2.12
N ALA A 10 -4.92 -11.23 -2.28
CA ALA A 10 -3.59 -11.51 -1.73
C ALA A 10 -2.52 -10.61 -2.37
N MET A 11 -2.65 -10.29 -3.65
CA MET A 11 -1.78 -9.35 -4.36
C MET A 11 -1.88 -7.94 -3.78
N GLY A 12 -3.09 -7.41 -3.65
CA GLY A 12 -3.32 -6.09 -3.05
C GLY A 12 -2.85 -6.01 -1.60
N ALA A 13 -3.11 -7.05 -0.80
CA ALA A 13 -2.64 -7.13 0.58
C ALA A 13 -1.11 -7.14 0.67
N SER A 14 -0.44 -7.89 -0.21
CA SER A 14 1.03 -7.95 -0.28
C SER A 14 1.63 -6.59 -0.62
N ALA A 15 1.03 -5.86 -1.56
CA ALA A 15 1.42 -4.50 -1.91
C ALA A 15 1.18 -3.52 -0.76
N ALA A 16 0.08 -3.67 -0.01
CA ALA A 16 -0.23 -2.82 1.13
C ALA A 16 0.81 -2.89 2.26
N VAL A 17 1.49 -4.03 2.41
CA VAL A 17 2.50 -4.26 3.47
C VAL A 17 3.94 -4.30 2.95
N ASN A 18 4.17 -3.94 1.68
CA ASN A 18 5.49 -3.98 1.03
C ASN A 18 6.17 -5.36 1.06
N CYS A 19 5.41 -6.46 1.06
CA CYS A 19 5.97 -7.82 1.07
C CYS A 19 6.40 -8.25 -0.36
N HIS A 20 7.60 -7.86 -0.77
CA HIS A 20 8.19 -8.24 -2.07
C HIS A 20 8.14 -9.74 -2.41
N PRO A 21 8.54 -10.68 -1.51
CA PRO A 21 8.45 -12.11 -1.83
C PRO A 21 7.00 -12.58 -1.97
N CYS A 22 6.07 -12.04 -1.18
CA CYS A 22 4.64 -12.34 -1.33
C CYS A 22 4.12 -11.84 -2.69
N MET A 23 4.55 -10.65 -3.12
CA MET A 23 4.17 -10.13 -4.44
C MET A 23 4.67 -11.03 -5.57
N GLN A 24 5.91 -11.54 -5.52
CA GLN A 24 6.39 -12.47 -6.54
C GLN A 24 5.59 -13.78 -6.55
N HIS A 25 5.27 -14.31 -5.36
CA HIS A 25 4.50 -15.55 -5.22
C HIS A 25 3.09 -15.43 -5.82
N HIS A 26 2.35 -14.40 -5.41
CA HIS A 26 0.97 -14.19 -5.87
C HIS A 26 0.90 -13.74 -7.33
N LEU A 27 1.91 -13.03 -7.85
CA LEU A 27 1.99 -12.72 -9.27
C LEU A 27 2.11 -13.99 -10.13
N ALA A 28 2.94 -14.95 -9.72
CA ALA A 28 3.07 -16.23 -10.41
C ALA A 28 1.77 -17.05 -10.35
N ALA A 29 0.99 -16.94 -9.27
CA ALA A 29 -0.32 -17.55 -9.16
C ALA A 29 -1.35 -16.89 -10.10
N CYS A 30 -1.41 -15.55 -10.14
CA CYS A 30 -2.23 -14.81 -11.10
C CYS A 30 -1.92 -15.18 -12.55
N ASP A 31 -0.62 -15.30 -12.90
CA ASP A 31 -0.17 -15.68 -14.24
C ASP A 31 -0.62 -17.09 -14.61
N ARG A 32 -0.54 -18.05 -13.67
CA ARG A 32 -1.04 -19.42 -13.85
C ARG A 32 -2.55 -19.50 -14.05
N LEU A 33 -3.31 -18.61 -13.40
CA LEU A 33 -4.76 -18.52 -13.52
C LEU A 33 -5.21 -17.75 -14.78
N GLY A 34 -4.28 -17.16 -15.52
CA GLY A 34 -4.57 -16.39 -16.73
C GLY A 34 -5.35 -15.10 -16.46
N LEU A 35 -5.12 -14.48 -15.30
CA LEU A 35 -5.77 -13.21 -14.94
C LEU A 35 -5.28 -12.07 -15.84
N ASP A 36 -6.16 -11.12 -16.11
CA ASP A 36 -5.78 -9.91 -16.83
C ASP A 36 -4.75 -9.11 -16.04
N ARG A 37 -3.67 -8.70 -16.71
CA ARG A 37 -2.64 -7.84 -16.15
C ARG A 37 -3.22 -6.51 -15.65
N ALA A 38 -4.28 -6.00 -16.28
CA ALA A 38 -4.95 -4.78 -15.83
C ALA A 38 -5.58 -4.96 -14.43
N GLU A 39 -6.30 -6.06 -14.21
CA GLU A 39 -6.91 -6.38 -12.90
C GLU A 39 -5.85 -6.57 -11.81
N VAL A 40 -4.76 -7.26 -12.12
CA VAL A 40 -3.64 -7.44 -11.18
C VAL A 40 -3.00 -6.09 -10.82
N LYS A 41 -2.81 -5.21 -11.81
CA LYS A 41 -2.26 -3.87 -11.59
C LYS A 41 -3.19 -3.01 -10.73
N GLU A 42 -4.50 -3.08 -10.95
CA GLU A 42 -5.49 -2.37 -10.14
C GLU A 42 -5.44 -2.84 -8.67
N ALA A 43 -5.34 -4.15 -8.43
CA ALA A 43 -5.19 -4.68 -7.07
C ALA A 43 -3.92 -4.15 -6.37
N VAL A 44 -2.80 -4.06 -7.10
CA VAL A 44 -1.55 -3.46 -6.60
C VAL A 44 -1.73 -1.98 -6.28
N GLU A 45 -2.39 -1.21 -7.16
CA GLU A 45 -2.63 0.23 -6.97
C GLU A 45 -3.46 0.51 -5.72
N VAL A 46 -4.52 -0.26 -5.49
CA VAL A 46 -5.34 -0.18 -4.27
C VAL A 46 -4.48 -0.49 -3.04
N GLY A 47 -3.66 -1.54 -3.08
CA GLY A 47 -2.72 -1.86 -2.00
C GLY A 47 -1.75 -0.72 -1.69
N GLN A 48 -1.17 -0.09 -2.72
CA GLN A 48 -0.28 1.05 -2.56
C GLN A 48 -0.99 2.30 -2.01
N MET A 49 -2.26 2.54 -2.35
CA MET A 49 -3.05 3.61 -1.76
C MET A 49 -3.19 3.43 -0.25
N VAL A 50 -3.53 2.21 0.20
CA VAL A 50 -3.60 1.86 1.62
C VAL A 50 -2.24 2.06 2.30
N ASN A 51 -1.16 1.57 1.67
CA ASN A 51 0.20 1.74 2.19
C ASN A 51 0.56 3.21 2.38
N ARG A 52 0.28 4.06 1.39
CA ARG A 52 0.55 5.51 1.46
C ARG A 52 -0.19 6.17 2.62
N GLY A 53 -1.48 5.86 2.79
CA GLY A 53 -2.28 6.39 3.90
C GLY A 53 -1.74 5.94 5.27
N ALA A 54 -1.41 4.66 5.41
CA ALA A 54 -0.83 4.11 6.63
C ALA A 54 0.52 4.75 6.95
N ALA A 55 1.43 4.81 5.97
CA ALA A 55 2.76 5.40 6.13
C ALA A 55 2.68 6.89 6.52
N ALA A 56 1.76 7.65 5.93
CA ALA A 56 1.54 9.05 6.30
C ALA A 56 1.13 9.21 7.76
N LYS A 57 0.20 8.37 8.25
CA LYS A 57 -0.22 8.37 9.66
C LYS A 57 0.89 7.94 10.60
N THR A 58 1.63 6.87 10.26
CA THR A 58 2.80 6.44 11.03
C THR A 58 3.84 7.56 11.13
N LYS A 59 4.09 8.28 10.04
CA LYS A 59 5.00 9.43 10.04
C LYS A 59 4.50 10.53 10.99
N CYS A 60 3.23 10.91 10.92
CA CYS A 60 2.67 11.91 11.83
C CYS A 60 2.84 11.51 13.30
N TYR A 61 2.53 10.25 13.62
CA TYR A 61 2.65 9.75 14.98
C TYR A 61 4.11 9.70 15.46
N ALA A 62 5.05 9.32 14.59
CA ALA A 62 6.48 9.36 14.90
C ALA A 62 6.96 10.79 15.15
N ASP A 63 6.56 11.75 14.31
CA ASP A 63 6.88 13.17 14.48
C ASP A 63 6.34 13.71 15.82
N GLU A 64 5.16 13.26 16.27
CA GLU A 64 4.57 13.61 17.56
C GLU A 64 5.33 12.99 18.74
N LEU A 65 5.73 11.71 18.62
CA LEU A 65 6.39 10.97 19.69
C LEU A 65 7.83 11.46 19.95
N PHE A 66 8.58 11.76 18.89
CA PHE A 66 9.99 12.12 18.99
C PHE A 66 10.24 13.63 18.98
N GLY A 67 9.22 14.44 18.70
CA GLY A 67 9.35 15.88 18.47
C GLY A 67 10.00 16.15 17.11
N LYS A 68 9.46 17.11 16.34
CA LYS A 68 10.10 17.52 15.09
C LYS A 68 11.34 18.36 15.42
N ASP A 69 12.51 17.96 14.92
CA ASP A 69 13.63 18.88 14.74
C ASP A 69 13.16 19.98 13.78
N THR A 70 12.84 21.15 14.32
CA THR A 70 12.30 22.30 13.61
C THR A 70 13.38 22.98 12.77
N GLY A 71 13.79 22.35 11.67
CA GLY A 71 14.35 23.04 10.51
C GLY A 71 13.21 23.67 9.70
N GLY A 72 12.94 24.96 9.93
CA GLY A 72 11.71 25.66 9.56
C GLY A 72 11.22 25.51 8.12
N HIS A 73 9.88 25.52 7.97
CA HIS A 73 9.10 26.61 7.37
C HIS A 73 7.61 26.42 7.72
N GLY A 74 7.05 27.39 8.46
CA GLY A 74 5.66 27.85 8.36
C GLY A 74 4.54 26.82 8.55
N ALA A 75 4.05 26.71 9.78
CA ALA A 75 2.71 26.19 10.03
C ALA A 75 1.67 27.04 9.28
N LYS A 76 0.95 26.44 8.32
CA LYS A 76 -0.50 26.53 8.10
C LYS A 76 -0.93 25.39 7.15
N GLY A 77 -1.56 24.37 7.71
CA GLY A 77 -2.18 23.30 6.95
C GLY A 77 -2.38 22.08 7.84
N GLY A 78 -3.62 21.81 8.25
CA GLY A 78 -3.98 20.55 8.90
C GLY A 78 -3.53 19.37 8.05
N CYS A 79 -3.35 18.20 8.69
CA CYS A 79 -3.06 16.93 8.03
C CYS A 79 -4.12 16.67 6.94
N GLY A 80 -3.82 17.12 5.73
CA GLY A 80 -4.68 17.03 4.55
C GLY A 80 -4.68 15.59 4.09
N CYS A 81 -5.63 14.83 4.63
CA CYS A 81 -5.96 13.50 4.18
C CYS A 81 -6.80 13.68 2.91
N GLY A 82 -6.17 13.60 1.74
CA GLY A 82 -6.81 13.70 0.43
C GLY A 82 -6.00 12.96 -0.61
#